data_AF-A0A317E617-F1
#
_entry.id   AF-A0A317E617-F1
#
_cell.length_a   1.000
_cell.length_b   1.000
_cell.length_c   1.000
_cell.angle_alpha   90.00
_cell.angle_beta   90.00
_cell.angle_gamma   90.00
#
_symmetry.space_group_name_H-M   'P 1'
#
loop_
_entity.id
_entity.type
_entity.pdbx_description
1 polymer ?
#
loop_
_entity_poly.entity_id
_entity_poly.type
_entity_poly.pdbx_seq_one_letter_code
_entity_poly.pdbx_strand_id
1 'polypeptide(L)' 'MIYLLPIALLLGLGGLCAFFWAMRNGQFEDIEGDAARILFDDEDLKEGRGTGA' A
#
# COMPACT_ATOMS: atom_id res chain seq x y z
N MET A 1 34.75 5.58 -16.86
CA MET A 1 33.61 6.13 -17.60
C MET A 1 32.70 5.06 -18.21
N ILE A 2 33.25 3.97 -18.78
CA ILE A 2 32.45 2.89 -19.41
C ILE A 2 31.61 2.08 -18.42
N TYR A 3 31.95 2.04 -17.12
CA TYR A 3 31.19 1.27 -16.11
C TYR A 3 29.99 2.02 -15.52
N LEU A 4 30.01 3.36 -15.48
CA LEU A 4 28.90 4.14 -14.90
C LEU A 4 27.64 4.10 -15.77
N LEU A 5 27.80 4.11 -17.09
CA LEU A 5 26.70 4.04 -18.04
C LEU A 5 25.86 2.74 -17.92
N PRO A 6 26.45 1.53 -17.95
CA PRO A 6 25.69 0.29 -17.81
C PRO A 6 25.09 0.14 -16.41
N ILE A 7 25.80 0.57 -15.35
CA ILE A 7 25.27 0.52 -13.99
C ILE A 7 24.06 1.44 -13.84
N ALA A 8 24.12 2.68 -14.34
CA ALA A 8 22.99 3.60 -14.31
C ALA A 8 21.79 3.07 -15.11
N LEU A 9 22.04 2.47 -16.28
CA LEU A 9 20.97 1.83 -17.07
C LEU A 9 20.34 0.63 -16.34
N LEU A 10 21.15 -0.23 -15.71
CA LEU A 10 20.65 -1.37 -14.94
C LEU A 10 19.85 -0.93 -13.71
N LEU A 11 20.32 0.10 -12.99
CA LEU A 11 19.59 0.66 -11.85
C LEU A 11 18.29 1.32 -12.29
N GLY A 12 18.30 2.07 -13.40
CA GLY A 12 17.10 2.67 -13.97
C GLY A 12 16.08 1.63 -14.42
N LEU A 13 16.53 0.60 -15.16
CA LEU A 13 15.67 -0.49 -15.60
C LEU A 13 15.13 -1.30 -14.43
N GLY A 14 15.98 -1.60 -13.43
CA GLY A 14 15.59 -2.32 -12.22
C GLY A 14 14.53 -1.57 -11.41
N GLY A 15 14.71 -0.26 -11.21
CA GLY A 15 13.71 0.59 -10.56
C GLY A 15 12.39 0.64 -11.34
N LEU A 16 12.46 0.73 -12.67
CA LEU A 16 11.27 0.74 -13.52
C LEU A 16 10.52 -0.60 -13.43
N CYS A 17 11.22 -1.73 -13.50
CA CYS A 17 10.63 -3.06 -13.33
C CYS A 17 10.00 -3.24 -11.94
N ALA A 18 10.67 -2.78 -10.87
CA ALA A 18 10.12 -2.81 -9.52
C ALA A 18 8.85 -1.95 -9.39
N PHE A 19 8.82 -0.78 -10.01
CA PHE A 19 7.66 0.09 -10.06
C PHE A 19 6.47 -0.57 -10.77
N PHE A 20 6.69 -1.15 -11.95
CA PHE A 20 5.65 -1.90 -12.67
C PHE A 20 5.19 -3.15 -11.90
N TRP A 21 6.08 -3.84 -11.20
CA TRP A 21 5.72 -4.96 -10.32
C TRP A 21 4.83 -4.49 -9.18
N ALA A 22 5.15 -3.38 -8.51
CA ALA A 22 4.33 -2.82 -7.43
C ALA A 22 2.92 -2.41 -7.91
N MET A 23 2.81 -1.78 -9.09
CA MET A 23 1.50 -1.46 -9.69
C MET A 23 0.70 -2.72 -10.04
N ARG A 24 1.36 -3.76 -10.56
CA ARG A 24 0.74 -5.04 -10.90
C ARG A 24 0.28 -5.80 -9.66
N ASN A 25 0.99 -5.69 -8.55
CA ASN A 25 0.77 -6.50 -7.35
C ASN A 25 -0.41 -6.06 -6.49
N GLY A 26 -1.21 -5.07 -6.94
CA GLY A 26 -2.50 -4.74 -6.32
C GLY A 26 -2.41 -4.24 -4.88
N GLN A 27 -1.21 -3.92 -4.36
CA GLN A 27 -0.97 -3.46 -2.98
C GLN A 27 -1.66 -2.13 -2.64
N PHE A 28 -2.28 -1.48 -3.63
CA PHE A 28 -3.15 -0.32 -3.42
C PHE A 28 -4.55 -0.72 -2.92
N GLU A 29 -5.10 -1.85 -3.37
CA GLU A 29 -6.45 -2.28 -2.94
C GLU A 29 -6.49 -2.63 -1.44
N ASP A 30 -5.39 -3.16 -0.90
CA ASP A 30 -5.30 -3.50 0.53
C ASP A 30 -5.22 -2.25 1.41
N ILE A 31 -4.50 -1.20 0.98
CA ILE A 31 -4.41 0.08 1.71
C ILE A 31 -5.76 0.83 1.70
N GLU A 32 -6.49 0.78 0.59
CA GLU A 32 -7.82 1.39 0.48
C GLU A 32 -8.86 0.68 1.37
N GLY A 33 -8.77 -0.66 1.48
CA GLY A 33 -9.61 -1.46 2.37
C GLY A 33 -9.31 -1.27 3.87
N ASP A 34 -8.03 -1.16 4.24
CA ASP A 34 -7.61 -0.97 5.63
C ASP A 34 -7.96 0.43 6.16
N ALA A 35 -7.82 1.46 5.32
CA ALA A 35 -8.23 2.84 5.64
C ALA A 35 -9.75 2.97 5.87
N ALA A 36 -10.57 2.19 5.15
CA ALA A 36 -12.01 2.15 5.39
C ALA A 36 -12.33 1.51 6.74
N ARG A 37 -11.66 0.42 7.12
CA ARG A 37 -11.90 -0.24 8.42
C ARG A 37 -11.56 0.66 9.60
N ILE A 38 -10.39 1.30 9.59
CA ILE A 38 -9.97 2.13 10.73
C ILE A 38 -10.85 3.37 10.96
N LEU A 39 -11.55 3.86 9.93
CA LEU A 39 -12.44 5.01 10.05
C LEU A 39 -13.83 4.64 10.60
N PHE A 40 -14.33 3.43 10.30
CA PHE A 40 -15.67 2.99 10.71
C PHE A 40 -15.71 2.12 11.98
N ASP A 41 -14.61 1.44 12.32
CA ASP A 41 -14.54 0.53 13.49
C ASP A 41 -14.63 1.27 14.85
N ASP A 42 -14.36 2.58 14.88
CA ASP A 42 -14.49 3.41 16.08
C ASP A 42 -15.96 3.82 16.40
N GLU A 43 -16.88 3.77 15.42
CA GLU A 43 -18.29 4.14 15.63
C GLU A 43 -19.14 2.96 16.13
N ASP A 44 -18.88 1.74 15.65
CA ASP A 44 -19.66 0.54 16.03
C ASP A 44 -19.41 0.08 17.49
N LEU A 45 -18.26 0.41 18.08
CA LEU A 45 -17.92 0.04 19.46
C LEU A 45 -18.70 0.83 20.52
N LYS A 46 -19.45 1.88 20.14
CA LYS A 46 -20.23 2.73 21.07
C LYS A 46 -21.69 2.34 21.20
N GLU A 47 -22.28 1.58 20.28
CA GLU A 47 -23.73 1.29 20.29
C GLU A 47 -24.10 0.05 21.13
N GLY A 48 -23.15 -0.81 21.49
CA GLY A 48 -23.40 -2.06 22.23
C GLY A 48 -23.37 -1.98 23.77
N ARG A 49 -23.30 -0.80 24.39
CA ARG A 49 -22.98 -0.67 25.83
C ARG A 49 -23.94 0.21 26.65
N GLY A 50 -25.23 0.23 26.30
CA GLY A 50 -26.19 1.14 26.94
C GLY A 50 -27.59 0.63 27.30
N THR A 51 -27.99 -0.59 26.91
CA THR A 51 -29.39 -1.02 27.11
C THR A 51 -29.45 -2.43 27.68
N GLY A 52 -29.30 -2.52 29.00
CA GLY A 52 -29.37 -3.79 29.72
C GLY A 52 -29.23 -3.60 31.23
N ALA A 53 -30.07 -2.75 31.82
CA ALA A 53 -30.26 -2.64 33.27
C ALA A 53 -31.70 -2.24 33.57
#